data_AF-A0A1Y3AEM1-F1
#
_entry.id   AF-A0A1Y3AEM1-F1
#
_cell.length_a   1.000
_cell.length_b   1.000
_cell.length_c   1.000
_cell.angle_alpha   90.00
_cell.angle_beta   90.00
_cell.angle_gamma   90.00
#
_symmetry.space_group_name_H-M   'P 1'
#
loop_
_entity.id
_entity.type
_entity.pdbx_description
1 polymer ?
#
loop_
_entity_poly.entity_id
_entity_poly.type
_entity_poly.pdbx_seq_one_letter_code
_entity_poly.pdbx_strand_id
1 'polypeptide(L)'
;MDGKKALYYAAIAIAVLVGVSVVVSVVSAILGLVSAVVSGIVSLAVLAGIVYVAYKAGSWLLGDGEDSIGTDSLDSIGSGSSTSVGTSSSRQDRLREQYVEGRISEDEFERRIGEELETEALDDIDRELERER
;
A
#
# COMPACT_ATOMS: atom_id res chain seq x y z
N MET A 1 -17.74 66.57 20.53
CA MET A 1 -17.28 65.61 19.49
C MET A 1 -18.51 64.94 18.90
N ASP A 2 -18.66 64.99 17.58
CA ASP A 2 -19.87 64.53 16.89
C ASP A 2 -20.03 63.01 17.01
N GLY A 3 -20.97 62.53 17.85
CA GLY A 3 -21.20 61.09 18.07
C GLY A 3 -21.53 60.31 16.79
N LYS A 4 -22.03 60.98 15.75
CA LYS A 4 -22.26 60.40 14.41
C LYS A 4 -20.94 60.03 13.72
N LYS A 5 -19.88 60.85 13.87
CA LYS A 5 -18.56 60.54 13.35
C LYS A 5 -17.96 59.33 14.07
N ALA A 6 -18.11 59.27 15.40
CA ALA A 6 -17.65 58.13 16.19
C ALA A 6 -18.30 56.81 15.75
N LEU A 7 -19.62 56.79 15.53
CA LEU A 7 -20.33 55.61 15.02
C LEU A 7 -19.88 55.22 13.60
N TYR A 8 -19.63 56.20 12.73
CA TYR A 8 -19.17 55.93 11.36
C TYR A 8 -17.77 55.30 11.35
N TYR A 9 -16.83 55.84 12.12
CA TYR A 9 -15.49 55.26 12.25
C TYR A 9 -15.52 53.89 12.95
N ALA A 10 -16.41 53.69 13.92
CA ALA A 10 -16.60 52.38 14.55
C ALA A 10 -17.09 51.32 13.55
N ALA A 11 -18.06 51.67 12.69
CA ALA A 11 -18.55 50.76 11.66
C ALA A 11 -17.45 50.36 10.65
N ILE A 12 -16.63 51.33 10.22
CA ILE A 12 -15.48 51.07 9.33
C ILE A 12 -14.45 50.18 10.03
N ALA A 13 -14.13 50.47 11.30
CA ALA A 13 -13.19 49.66 12.05
C ALA A 13 -13.64 48.20 12.16
N ILE A 14 -14.93 47.96 12.42
CA ILE A 14 -15.50 46.61 12.45
C ILE A 14 -15.42 45.95 11.08
N ALA A 15 -15.76 46.66 10.00
CA ALA A 15 -15.68 46.12 8.64
C ALA A 15 -14.25 45.69 8.28
N VAL A 16 -13.26 46.52 8.63
CA VAL A 16 -11.83 46.19 8.43
C VAL A 16 -11.42 44.99 9.28
N LEU A 17 -11.83 44.95 10.55
CA LEU A 17 -11.50 43.84 11.46
C LEU A 17 -12.06 42.52 10.93
N VAL A 18 -13.30 42.51 10.43
CA VAL A 18 -13.89 41.32 9.79
C VAL A 18 -13.13 40.94 8.52
N GLY A 19 -12.75 41.91 7.69
CA GLY A 19 -11.92 41.64 6.51
C GLY A 19 -10.59 40.98 6.87
N VAL A 20 -9.89 41.52 7.86
CA VAL A 20 -8.62 40.96 8.35
C VAL A 20 -8.82 39.59 8.97
N SER A 21 -9.89 39.37 9.75
CA SER A 21 -10.14 38.09 10.39
C SER A 21 -10.38 36.97 9.38
N VAL A 22 -11.06 37.26 8.26
CA VAL A 22 -11.22 36.31 7.15
C VAL A 22 -9.86 35.92 6.57
N VAL A 23 -8.98 36.88 6.30
CA VAL A 23 -7.64 36.61 5.77
C VAL A 23 -6.82 35.76 6.75
N VAL A 24 -6.81 36.14 8.03
CA VAL A 24 -6.11 35.38 9.08
C VAL A 24 -6.68 33.96 9.21
N SER A 25 -7.99 33.79 9.09
CA SER A 25 -8.65 32.48 9.11
C SER A 25 -8.17 31.60 7.97
N VAL A 26 -8.13 32.11 6.74
CA VAL A 26 -7.64 31.35 5.58
C VAL A 26 -6.19 30.95 5.75
N VAL A 27 -5.32 31.87 6.17
CA VAL A 27 -3.89 31.59 6.41
C VAL A 27 -3.74 30.54 7.51
N SER A 28 -4.49 30.67 8.60
CA SER A 28 -4.45 29.71 9.72
C SER A 28 -4.99 28.34 9.32
N ALA A 29 -6.00 28.28 8.46
CA ALA A 29 -6.54 27.03 7.94
C ALA A 29 -5.49 26.29 7.09
N ILE A 30 -4.76 27.01 6.23
CA ILE A 30 -3.66 26.41 5.43
C ILE A 30 -2.55 25.92 6.35
N LEU A 31 -2.09 26.74 7.29
CA LEU A 31 -1.06 26.33 8.26
C LEU A 31 -1.51 25.14 9.11
N GLY A 32 -2.77 25.14 9.54
CA GLY A 32 -3.40 24.06 10.27
C GLY A 32 -3.46 22.78 9.45
N LEU A 33 -3.75 22.86 8.15
CA LEU A 33 -3.75 21.71 7.26
C LEU A 33 -2.36 21.11 7.12
N VAL A 34 -1.32 21.93 6.92
CA VAL A 34 0.07 21.45 6.86
C VAL A 34 0.45 20.78 8.18
N SER A 35 0.14 21.42 9.32
CA SER A 35 0.38 20.86 10.65
C SER A 35 -0.36 19.54 10.88
N ALA A 36 -1.61 19.44 10.42
CA ALA A 36 -2.40 18.22 10.52
C ALA A 36 -1.80 17.06 9.70
N VAL A 37 -1.31 17.34 8.48
CA VAL A 37 -0.63 16.33 7.66
C VAL A 37 0.66 15.87 8.34
N VAL A 38 1.50 16.81 8.79
CA VAL A 38 2.75 16.48 9.49
C VAL A 38 2.46 15.67 10.76
N SER A 39 1.52 16.12 11.58
CA SER A 39 1.10 15.42 12.80
C SER A 39 0.52 14.04 12.50
N GLY A 40 -0.26 13.91 11.42
CA GLY A 40 -0.79 12.62 10.96
C GLY A 40 0.32 11.63 10.62
N ILE A 41 1.33 12.07 9.85
CA ILE A 41 2.49 11.24 9.50
C ILE A 41 3.28 10.86 10.76
N VAL A 42 3.56 11.83 11.64
CA VAL A 42 4.30 11.58 12.89
C VAL A 42 3.53 10.62 13.79
N SER A 43 2.22 10.80 13.95
CA SER A 43 1.36 9.90 14.72
C SER A 43 1.39 8.47 14.16
N LEU A 44 1.30 8.32 12.84
CA LEU A 44 1.38 7.02 12.18
C LEU A 44 2.76 6.37 12.37
N ALA A 45 3.83 7.15 12.27
CA ALA A 45 5.20 6.68 12.51
C ALA A 45 5.40 6.26 13.98
N VAL A 46 4.86 7.00 14.93
CA VAL A 46 4.89 6.65 16.36
C VAL A 46 4.12 5.35 16.60
N LEU A 47 2.92 5.21 16.02
CA LEU A 47 2.13 3.98 16.13
C LEU A 47 2.90 2.77 15.57
N ALA A 48 3.47 2.91 14.37
CA ALA A 48 4.30 1.87 13.76
C ALA A 48 5.52 1.54 14.63
N GLY A 49 6.16 2.55 15.21
CA GLY A 49 7.28 2.39 16.13
C GLY A 49 6.89 1.61 17.39
N ILE A 50 5.73 1.91 17.99
CA ILE A 50 5.20 1.18 19.15
C ILE A 50 4.95 -0.28 18.80
N VAL A 51 4.30 -0.55 17.65
CA VAL A 51 4.04 -1.92 17.17
C VAL A 51 5.36 -2.67 16.96
N TYR A 52 6.36 -2.02 16.35
CA TYR A 52 7.68 -2.62 16.13
C TYR A 52 8.39 -2.95 17.45
N VAL A 53 8.37 -2.04 18.42
CA VAL A 53 8.97 -2.28 19.74
C VAL A 53 8.24 -3.40 20.47
N ALA A 54 6.90 -3.44 20.41
CA ALA A 54 6.11 -4.50 21.00
C ALA A 54 6.42 -5.87 20.36
N TYR A 55 6.52 -5.93 19.03
CA TYR A 55 6.91 -7.14 18.30
C TYR A 55 8.31 -7.60 18.69
N LYS A 56 9.28 -6.69 18.72
CA LYS A 56 10.67 -7.01 19.08
C LYS A 56 10.79 -7.46 20.53
N ALA A 57 10.16 -6.77 21.46
CA ALA A 57 10.14 -7.16 22.88
C ALA A 57 9.41 -8.50 23.09
N GLY A 58 8.30 -8.71 22.39
CA GLY A 58 7.59 -9.99 22.36
C GLY A 58 8.46 -11.11 21.82
N SER A 59 9.21 -10.88 20.74
CA SER A 59 10.13 -11.88 20.16
C SER A 59 11.30 -12.22 21.08
N TRP A 60 11.76 -11.30 21.93
CA TRP A 60 12.77 -11.62 22.94
C TRP A 60 12.17 -12.35 24.15
N LEU A 61 10.95 -12.00 24.55
CA LEU A 61 10.29 -12.64 25.68
C LEU A 61 9.77 -14.06 25.34
N LEU A 62 9.30 -14.27 24.11
CA LEU A 62 8.83 -15.57 23.61
C LEU A 62 9.95 -16.36 22.90
N GLY A 63 11.00 -15.70 22.40
CA GLY A 63 12.06 -16.34 21.61
C GLY A 63 13.10 -17.12 22.42
N ASP A 64 13.13 -17.00 23.74
CA ASP A 64 13.90 -17.92 24.59
C ASP A 64 13.13 -19.25 24.87
N GLY A 65 11.86 -19.37 24.41
CA GLY A 65 10.99 -20.51 24.72
C GLY A 65 10.65 -21.45 23.55
N GLU A 66 10.77 -21.02 22.30
CA GLU A 66 10.27 -21.77 21.15
C GLU A 66 11.26 -21.71 19.96
N ASP A 67 12.36 -22.45 20.09
CA ASP A 67 12.81 -23.27 18.97
C ASP A 67 11.63 -24.18 18.60
N SER A 68 11.17 -24.16 17.35
CA SER A 68 10.18 -25.08 16.75
C SER A 68 8.69 -24.90 17.06
N ILE A 69 8.08 -23.76 16.72
CA ILE A 69 6.65 -23.75 16.32
C ILE A 69 6.46 -22.99 15.00
N GLY A 70 6.41 -23.75 13.89
CA GLY A 70 5.26 -23.61 12.99
C GLY A 70 5.41 -23.00 11.59
N THR A 71 6.58 -22.95 10.97
CA THR A 71 6.66 -22.71 9.50
C THR A 71 6.81 -23.98 8.66
N ASP A 72 6.81 -25.16 9.28
CA ASP A 72 6.94 -26.47 8.62
C ASP A 72 5.60 -27.23 8.43
N SER A 73 4.46 -26.53 8.54
CA SER A 73 3.13 -27.13 8.33
C SER A 73 2.54 -26.88 6.94
N LEU A 74 3.34 -26.44 5.98
CA LEU A 74 2.93 -26.31 4.57
C LEU A 74 3.53 -27.41 3.67
N ASP A 75 4.48 -28.20 4.16
CA ASP A 75 5.16 -29.25 3.37
C ASP A 75 4.40 -30.60 3.34
N SER A 76 3.30 -30.72 4.09
CA SER A 76 2.54 -31.98 4.18
C SER A 76 1.03 -31.79 4.05
N ILE A 77 0.58 -31.00 3.06
CA ILE A 77 -0.71 -31.27 2.41
C ILE A 77 -0.41 -32.20 1.25
N GLY A 78 -0.58 -33.49 1.54
CA GLY A 78 -0.07 -34.59 0.73
C GLY A 78 -0.67 -34.67 -0.67
N SER A 79 0.17 -35.22 -1.55
CA SER A 79 -0.14 -36.38 -2.39
C SER A 79 -1.63 -36.57 -2.71
N GLY A 80 -2.09 -35.77 -3.66
CA GLY A 80 -3.39 -35.90 -4.29
C GLY A 80 -3.37 -35.23 -5.66
N SER A 81 -2.72 -35.88 -6.62
CA SER A 81 -2.94 -35.70 -8.07
C SER A 81 -2.93 -34.27 -8.63
N SER A 82 -1.78 -33.80 -9.13
CA SER A 82 -1.74 -32.80 -10.23
C SER A 82 -0.31 -32.63 -10.74
N THR A 83 0.16 -33.64 -11.47
CA THR A 83 1.33 -33.54 -12.34
C THR A 83 1.02 -32.58 -13.51
N SER A 84 1.07 -31.27 -13.30
CA SER A 84 1.05 -30.28 -14.40
C SER A 84 1.54 -28.87 -14.04
N VAL A 85 1.46 -28.41 -12.78
CA VAL A 85 1.81 -27.01 -12.42
C VAL A 85 3.33 -26.75 -12.26
N GLY A 86 4.14 -27.78 -11.96
CA GLY A 86 5.60 -27.62 -11.78
C GLY A 86 6.41 -27.43 -13.08
N THR A 87 5.82 -27.74 -14.23
CA THR A 87 6.51 -27.66 -15.53
C THR A 87 6.42 -26.27 -16.18
N SER A 88 5.40 -25.47 -15.84
CA SER A 88 5.25 -24.10 -16.35
C SER A 88 6.15 -23.12 -15.58
N SER A 89 6.13 -23.17 -14.25
CA SER A 89 7.02 -22.35 -13.40
C SER A 89 8.51 -22.56 -13.74
N SER A 90 8.94 -23.81 -13.89
CA SER A 90 10.33 -24.14 -14.27
C SER A 90 10.71 -23.72 -15.70
N ARG A 91 9.75 -23.46 -16.59
CA ARG A 91 10.00 -22.87 -17.93
C ARG A 91 10.14 -21.35 -17.85
N GLN A 92 9.26 -20.70 -17.09
CA GLN A 92 9.32 -19.26 -16.86
C GLN A 92 10.62 -18.85 -16.13
N ASP A 93 11.06 -19.64 -15.15
CA ASP A 93 12.32 -19.41 -14.44
C ASP A 93 13.54 -19.44 -15.40
N ARG A 94 13.55 -20.36 -16.37
CA ARG A 94 14.59 -20.42 -17.41
C ARG A 94 14.57 -19.23 -18.36
N LEU A 95 13.38 -18.72 -18.70
CA LEU A 95 13.26 -17.53 -19.55
C LEU A 95 13.78 -16.29 -18.81
N ARG A 96 13.49 -16.20 -17.50
CA ARG A 96 13.97 -15.11 -16.65
C ARG A 96 15.49 -15.09 -16.51
N GLU A 97 16.11 -16.25 -16.34
CA GLU A 97 17.58 -16.36 -16.28
C GLU A 97 18.23 -15.94 -17.61
N GLN A 98 17.65 -16.35 -18.75
CA GLN A 98 18.16 -15.96 -20.07
C GLN A 98 18.00 -14.46 -20.37
N TYR A 99 16.94 -13.82 -19.86
CA TYR A 99 16.77 -12.37 -19.95
C TYR A 99 17.84 -11.62 -19.13
N VAL A 100 18.06 -12.04 -17.88
CA VAL A 100 19.07 -11.43 -17.00
C VAL A 100 20.48 -11.59 -17.55
N GLU A 101 20.77 -12.73 -18.19
CA GLU A 101 22.03 -12.97 -18.89
C GLU A 101 22.15 -12.22 -20.23
N GLY A 102 21.10 -11.53 -20.67
CA GLY A 102 21.06 -10.79 -21.94
C GLY A 102 21.01 -11.68 -23.19
N ARG A 103 20.64 -12.96 -23.03
CA ARG A 103 20.49 -13.93 -24.13
C ARG A 103 19.19 -13.76 -24.90
N ILE A 104 18.16 -13.18 -24.28
CA ILE A 104 16.91 -12.77 -24.93
C ILE A 104 16.62 -11.31 -24.62
N SER A 105 16.02 -10.58 -25.57
CA SER A 105 15.58 -9.20 -25.37
C SER A 105 14.25 -9.15 -24.62
N GLU A 106 13.98 -8.06 -23.89
CA GLU A 106 12.72 -7.82 -23.17
C GLU A 106 11.48 -8.09 -24.05
N ASP A 107 11.47 -7.54 -25.28
CA ASP A 107 10.34 -7.70 -26.20
C ASP A 107 10.04 -9.17 -26.55
N GLU A 108 11.07 -10.02 -26.54
CA GLU A 108 10.91 -11.45 -26.81
C GLU A 108 10.45 -12.22 -25.57
N PHE A 109 10.89 -11.78 -24.39
CA PHE A 109 10.44 -12.30 -23.10
C PHE A 109 8.95 -12.04 -22.90
N GLU A 110 8.49 -10.80 -23.10
CA GLU A 110 7.08 -10.44 -22.95
C GLU A 110 6.17 -11.20 -23.93
N ARG A 111 6.59 -11.33 -25.20
CA ARG A 111 5.82 -12.08 -26.21
C ARG A 111 5.65 -13.55 -25.80
N ARG A 112 6.71 -14.18 -25.29
CA ARG A 112 6.70 -15.61 -24.95
C ARG A 112 5.96 -15.90 -23.65
N ILE A 113 6.06 -15.01 -22.65
CA ILE A 113 5.25 -15.07 -21.42
C ILE A 113 3.76 -14.90 -21.76
N GLY A 114 3.42 -13.97 -22.66
CA GLY A 114 2.04 -13.72 -23.08
C GLY A 114 1.38 -14.91 -23.78
N GLU A 115 2.08 -15.54 -24.74
CA GLU A 115 1.58 -16.74 -25.43
C GLU A 115 1.33 -17.92 -24.48
N GLU A 116 2.22 -18.14 -23.50
CA GLU A 116 2.04 -19.24 -22.55
C GLU A 116 0.87 -18.96 -21.58
N LEU A 117 0.69 -17.71 -21.11
CA LEU A 117 -0.40 -17.37 -20.18
C LEU A 117 -1.79 -17.41 -20.84
N GLU A 118 -1.91 -17.03 -22.13
CA GLU A 118 -3.19 -17.05 -22.86
C GLU A 118 -3.65 -18.49 -23.17
N THR A 119 -2.72 -19.40 -23.46
CA THR A 119 -3.06 -20.83 -23.68
C THR A 119 -3.46 -21.56 -22.39
N GLU A 120 -2.90 -21.20 -21.24
CA GLU A 120 -3.29 -21.75 -19.93
C GLU A 120 -4.67 -21.22 -19.49
N ALA A 121 -4.99 -19.95 -19.78
CA ALA A 121 -6.29 -19.36 -19.46
C ALA A 121 -7.46 -20.00 -20.23
N LEU A 122 -7.26 -20.42 -21.50
CA LEU A 122 -8.32 -21.08 -22.27
C LEU A 122 -8.64 -22.49 -21.74
N ASP A 123 -7.62 -23.22 -21.27
CA ASP A 123 -7.76 -24.60 -20.77
C ASP A 123 -8.47 -24.66 -19.40
N ASP A 124 -8.37 -23.60 -18.59
CA ASP A 124 -9.09 -23.48 -17.31
C ASP A 124 -10.55 -23.04 -17.49
N ILE A 125 -10.86 -22.19 -18.48
CA ILE A 125 -12.24 -21.77 -18.78
C ILE A 125 -13.08 -22.96 -19.27
N ASP A 126 -12.54 -23.80 -20.14
CA ASP A 126 -13.25 -24.99 -20.65
C ASP A 126 -13.51 -26.02 -19.54
N ARG A 127 -12.61 -26.12 -18.55
CA ARG A 127 -12.76 -27.02 -17.40
C ARG A 127 -13.84 -26.57 -16.41
N GLU A 128 -14.08 -25.27 -16.27
CA GLU A 128 -15.18 -24.74 -15.44
C GLU A 128 -16.56 -24.95 -16.09
N LEU A 129 -16.66 -24.83 -17.42
CA LEU A 129 -17.92 -24.99 -18.16
C LEU A 129 -18.47 -26.43 -18.13
N GLU A 130 -17.63 -27.45 -17.92
CA GLU A 130 -18.07 -28.85 -17.78
C GLU A 130 -18.65 -29.18 -16.40
N ARG A 131 -18.35 -28.39 -15.35
CA ARG A 131 -18.91 -28.63 -14.01
C ARG A 131 -20.32 -28.09 -13.82
N GLU A 132 -20.80 -27.25 -14.72
CA GLU A 132 -22.09 -26.57 -14.60
C GLU A 132 -23.23 -27.26 -15.40
N ARG A 133 -22.96 -28.41 -16.02
CA ARG A 133 -23.97 -29.24 -16.72
C ARG A 133 -24.31 -30.54 -16.02
#